data_AF-A0A948JGQ7-F1
#
_entry.id   AF-A0A948JGQ7-F1
#
_cell.length_a   1.000
_cell.length_b   1.000
_cell.length_c   1.000
_cell.angle_alpha   90.00
_cell.angle_beta   90.00
_cell.angle_gamma   90.00
#
_symmetry.space_group_name_H-M   'P 1'
#
loop_
_entity.id
_entity.type
_entity.pdbx_description
1 polymer ?
#
loop_
_entity_poly.entity_id
_entity_poly.type
_entity_poly.pdbx_seq_one_letter_code
_entity_poly.pdbx_strand_id
1 'polypeptide(L)'
;MSIVDIQTVEGPEKVRLAGGKRFTLKTGEILIGESWVDPAHRGKGLYPAMLKQMIGDKVAYVVTTPDNISAQRAFLKAGFGQVFSYRVLNILGWRIRL
;
A
#
# COMPACT_ATOMS: atom_id res chain seq x y z
N MET A 1 17.24 7.80 1.53
CA MET A 1 16.20 8.30 0.61
C MET A 1 15.12 7.23 0.45
N SER A 2 13.86 7.62 0.27
CA SER A 2 12.72 6.69 0.11
C SER A 2 12.01 6.99 -1.19
N ILE A 3 11.61 5.95 -1.93
CA ILE A 3 10.87 6.06 -3.19
C ILE A 3 9.53 5.36 -2.99
N VAL A 4 8.45 6.03 -3.39
CA VAL A 4 7.09 5.48 -3.42
C VAL A 4 6.44 5.93 -4.71
N ASP A 5 6.06 4.97 -5.54
CA ASP A 5 5.15 5.22 -6.65
C ASP A 5 3.71 5.24 -6.13
N ILE A 6 3.01 6.35 -6.34
CA ILE A 6 1.59 6.48 -5.98
C ILE A 6 0.80 6.72 -7.23
N GLN A 7 -0.07 5.78 -7.54
CA GLN A 7 -1.05 5.92 -8.60
C GLN A 7 -2.36 6.38 -7.96
N THR A 8 -2.71 7.64 -8.24
CA THR A 8 -4.00 8.20 -7.87
C THR A 8 -4.95 8.02 -9.05
N VAL A 9 -6.14 7.50 -8.78
CA VAL A 9 -7.09 7.21 -9.84
C VAL A 9 -8.13 8.33 -9.95
N GLU A 10 -8.22 8.94 -11.14
CA GLU A 10 -9.17 10.01 -11.45
C GLU A 10 -10.61 9.50 -11.71
N GLY A 11 -10.78 8.19 -11.87
CA GLY A 11 -12.06 7.51 -12.10
C GLY A 11 -12.05 6.09 -11.51
N PRO A 12 -13.12 5.29 -11.64
CA PRO A 12 -13.06 3.89 -11.25
C PRO A 12 -12.16 3.09 -12.20
N GLU A 13 -11.00 2.64 -11.73
CA GLU A 13 -10.03 1.87 -12.53
C GLU A 13 -9.97 0.41 -12.10
N LYS A 14 -9.96 -0.49 -13.09
CA LYS A 14 -9.77 -1.93 -12.87
C LYS A 14 -8.29 -2.26 -12.92
N VAL A 15 -7.69 -2.41 -11.75
CA VAL A 15 -6.32 -2.90 -11.62
C VAL A 15 -6.30 -4.41 -11.72
N ARG A 16 -5.46 -4.93 -12.63
CA ARG A 16 -5.21 -6.37 -12.73
C ARG A 16 -4.10 -6.75 -11.77
N LEU A 17 -4.44 -7.58 -10.79
CA LEU A 17 -3.48 -8.12 -9.82
C LEU A 17 -2.80 -9.37 -10.40
N ALA A 18 -1.63 -9.72 -9.84
CA ALA A 18 -0.97 -10.97 -10.19
C ALA A 18 -1.92 -12.16 -9.90
N GLY A 19 -1.93 -13.15 -10.80
CA GLY A 19 -2.90 -14.25 -10.77
C GLY A 19 -4.24 -13.95 -11.49
N GLY A 20 -4.32 -12.86 -12.26
CA GLY A 20 -5.45 -12.58 -13.15
C GLY A 20 -6.69 -12.01 -12.49
N LYS A 21 -6.64 -11.77 -11.17
CA LYS A 21 -7.72 -11.14 -10.40
C LYS A 21 -7.83 -9.66 -10.77
N ARG A 22 -9.06 -9.13 -10.67
CA ARG A 22 -9.35 -7.72 -10.89
C ARG A 22 -9.73 -7.08 -9.56
N PHE A 23 -9.08 -5.97 -9.24
CA PHE A 23 -9.45 -5.09 -8.15
C PHE A 23 -9.94 -3.77 -8.75
N THR A 24 -11.02 -3.21 -8.23
CA THR A 24 -11.56 -1.95 -8.73
C THR A 24 -11.28 -0.87 -7.70
N LEU A 25 -10.45 0.09 -8.07
CA LEU A 25 -10.26 1.32 -7.32
C LEU A 25 -11.42 2.25 -7.62
N LYS A 26 -11.94 2.95 -6.61
CA LYS A 26 -12.91 4.02 -6.79
C LYS A 26 -12.21 5.35 -7.00
N THR A 27 -12.92 6.32 -7.57
CA THR A 27 -12.42 7.69 -7.72
C THR A 27 -11.91 8.25 -6.39
N GLY A 28 -10.69 8.77 -6.39
CA GLY A 28 -10.05 9.34 -5.21
C GLY A 28 -9.39 8.32 -4.26
N GLU A 29 -9.53 7.01 -4.52
CA GLU A 29 -8.70 5.99 -3.87
C GLU A 29 -7.32 5.94 -4.54
N ILE A 30 -6.31 5.54 -3.76
CA ILE A 30 -4.94 5.45 -4.25
C ILE A 30 -4.41 4.02 -4.17
N LEU A 31 -3.62 3.63 -5.16
CA LEU A 31 -2.82 2.42 -5.13
C LEU A 31 -1.35 2.79 -4.94
N ILE A 32 -0.76 2.24 -3.90
CA ILE A 32 0.67 2.35 -3.64
C ILE A 32 1.35 1.25 -4.45
N GLY A 33 2.13 1.68 -5.44
CA GLY A 33 2.91 0.83 -6.30
C GLY A 33 4.23 0.40 -5.64
N GLU A 34 5.27 0.27 -6.46
CA GLU A 34 6.57 -0.13 -5.97
C GLU A 34 7.16 0.93 -5.03
N SER A 35 7.67 0.46 -3.90
CA SER A 35 8.11 1.35 -2.84
C SER A 35 9.21 0.70 -2.00
N TRP A 36 10.25 1.47 -1.71
CA TRP A 36 11.38 1.00 -0.92
C TRP A 36 12.09 2.13 -0.18
N VAL A 37 12.78 1.75 0.88
CA VAL A 37 13.69 2.62 1.60
C VAL A 37 15.10 2.13 1.40
N ASP A 38 15.99 3.08 1.10
CA ASP A 38 17.43 2.89 1.06
C ASP A 38 17.91 2.07 2.28
N PRO A 39 18.71 1.00 2.09
CA PRO A 39 19.16 0.14 3.17
C PRO A 39 19.77 0.87 4.37
N ALA A 40 20.56 1.93 4.16
CA ALA A 40 21.22 2.69 5.23
C ALA A 40 20.23 3.50 6.10
N HIS A 41 18.97 3.59 5.66
CA HIS A 41 17.91 4.37 6.30
C HIS A 41 16.76 3.50 6.83
N ARG A 42 16.86 2.17 6.70
CA ARG A 42 15.86 1.22 7.22
C ARG A 42 15.89 1.16 8.75
N GLY A 43 14.81 0.63 9.34
CA GLY A 43 14.70 0.45 10.79
C GLY A 43 14.39 1.73 11.59
N LYS A 44 14.49 2.92 10.98
CA LYS A 44 14.27 4.22 11.62
C LYS A 44 12.81 4.69 11.65
N GLY A 45 11.86 3.84 11.25
CA GLY A 45 10.43 4.21 11.20
C GLY A 45 10.05 5.24 10.13
N LEU A 46 10.98 5.64 9.25
CA LEU A 46 10.76 6.64 8.19
C LEU A 46 9.65 6.24 7.23
N TYR A 47 9.59 4.96 6.87
CA TYR A 47 8.65 4.47 5.86
C TYR A 47 7.18 4.58 6.32
N PRO A 48 6.79 4.05 7.51
CA PRO A 48 5.44 4.29 8.03
C PRO A 48 5.07 5.76 8.21
N ALA A 49 6.02 6.60 8.64
CA ALA A 49 5.77 8.03 8.85
C ALA A 49 5.49 8.76 7.53
N MET A 50 6.31 8.49 6.51
CA MET A 50 6.12 9.01 5.16
C MET A 50 4.80 8.55 4.55
N LEU A 51 4.44 7.27 4.69
CA LEU A 51 3.16 6.76 4.19
C LEU A 51 1.98 7.51 4.80
N LYS A 52 1.95 7.69 6.13
CA LYS A 52 0.89 8.46 6.79
C LYS A 52 0.78 9.88 6.24
N GLN A 53 1.92 10.55 6.03
CA GLN A 53 1.95 11.91 5.50
C GLN A 53 1.47 11.99 4.04
N MET A 54 1.88 11.04 3.20
CA MET A 54 1.52 11.04 1.77
C MET A 54 0.06 10.66 1.53
N ILE A 55 -0.47 9.72 2.32
CA ILE A 55 -1.85 9.24 2.14
C ILE A 55 -2.86 10.29 2.62
N GLY A 56 -2.52 11.08 3.65
CA GLY A 56 -3.42 12.12 4.19
C GLY A 56 -4.70 11.47 4.71
N ASP A 57 -5.88 11.91 4.27
CA ASP A 57 -7.16 11.30 4.65
C ASP A 57 -7.74 10.33 3.60
N LYS A 58 -6.94 9.98 2.58
CA LYS A 58 -7.38 9.16 1.45
C LYS A 58 -7.48 7.69 1.82
N VAL A 59 -8.33 6.95 1.10
CA VAL A 59 -8.32 5.49 1.15
C VAL A 59 -7.19 4.98 0.26
N ALA A 60 -6.29 4.20 0.84
CA ALA A 60 -5.12 3.68 0.14
C ALA A 60 -5.07 2.16 0.17
N TYR A 61 -4.66 1.55 -0.93
CA TYR A 61 -4.38 0.13 -1.03
C TYR A 61 -2.92 -0.09 -1.40
N VAL A 62 -2.36 -1.19 -0.91
CA VAL A 62 -1.03 -1.64 -1.29
C VAL A 62 -1.03 -3.14 -1.51
N VAL A 63 -0.28 -3.56 -2.51
CA VAL A 63 -0.10 -4.97 -2.85
C VAL A 63 1.30 -5.37 -2.42
N THR A 64 1.40 -6.47 -1.68
CA THR A 64 2.68 -7.00 -1.20
C THR A 64 2.70 -8.51 -1.36
N THR A 65 3.89 -9.09 -1.48
CA THR A 65 4.03 -10.55 -1.53
C THR A 65 3.91 -11.16 -0.12
N PRO A 66 3.39 -12.39 0.02
CA PRO A 66 3.19 -13.03 1.33
C PRO A 66 4.48 -13.24 2.13
N ASP A 67 5.60 -13.42 1.44
CA ASP A 67 6.94 -13.62 1.99
C ASP A 67 7.61 -12.31 2.46
N ASN A 68 7.14 -11.14 2.00
CA ASN A 68 7.70 -9.86 2.41
C ASN A 68 7.11 -9.39 3.76
N ILE A 69 7.38 -10.16 4.82
CA ILE A 69 6.91 -9.91 6.18
C ILE A 69 7.36 -8.54 6.71
N SER A 70 8.55 -8.09 6.31
CA SER A 70 9.09 -6.79 6.72
C SER A 70 8.22 -5.64 6.19
N ALA A 71 7.88 -5.67 4.90
CA ALA A 71 7.00 -4.66 4.30
C ALA A 71 5.59 -4.71 4.92
N GLN A 72 5.02 -5.91 5.08
CA GLN A 72 3.71 -6.08 5.72
C GLN A 72 3.67 -5.44 7.11
N ARG A 73 4.70 -5.69 7.95
CA ARG A 73 4.80 -5.06 9.27
C ARG A 73 4.89 -3.53 9.21
N ALA A 74 5.56 -2.98 8.20
CA ALA A 74 5.66 -1.54 8.03
C ALA A 74 4.30 -0.92 7.66
N PHE A 75 3.55 -1.54 6.76
CA PHE A 75 2.18 -1.10 6.42
C PHE A 75 1.22 -1.22 7.59
N LEU A 76 1.27 -2.32 8.35
CA LEU A 76 0.48 -2.48 9.57
C LEU A 76 0.80 -1.37 10.60
N LYS A 77 2.08 -1.02 10.79
CA LYS A 77 2.51 0.11 11.64
C LYS A 77 2.05 1.47 11.11
N ALA A 78 1.92 1.61 9.79
CA ALA A 78 1.36 2.80 9.18
C ALA A 78 -0.16 2.92 9.41
N GLY A 79 -0.81 1.85 9.87
CA GLY A 79 -2.24 1.78 10.20
C GLY A 79 -3.07 0.99 9.20
N PHE A 80 -2.45 0.40 8.17
CA PHE A 80 -3.17 -0.43 7.21
C PHE A 80 -3.73 -1.68 7.91
N GLY A 81 -4.94 -2.08 7.53
CA GLY A 81 -5.52 -3.38 7.84
C GLY A 81 -5.39 -4.31 6.64
N GLN A 82 -5.42 -5.62 6.89
CA GLN A 82 -5.51 -6.59 5.81
C GLN A 82 -6.94 -6.59 5.23
N VAL A 83 -7.06 -6.44 3.91
CA VAL A 83 -8.36 -6.47 3.22
C VAL A 83 -8.56 -7.83 2.56
N PHE A 84 -7.55 -8.33 1.86
CA PHE A 84 -7.60 -9.64 1.18
C PHE A 84 -6.24 -10.34 1.21
N SER A 85 -6.26 -11.68 1.19
CA SER A 85 -5.09 -12.53 1.01
C SER A 85 -5.31 -13.52 -0.13
N TYR A 86 -4.30 -13.71 -0.95
CA TYR A 86 -4.22 -14.73 -1.99
C TYR A 86 -2.89 -15.48 -1.86
N ARG A 87 -2.85 -16.72 -2.36
CA ARG A 87 -1.65 -17.59 -2.31
C ARG A 87 -0.34 -16.90 -2.74
N VAL A 88 -0.42 -15.89 -3.59
CA VAL A 88 0.74 -15.16 -4.15
C VAL A 88 0.82 -13.69 -3.75
N LEU A 89 -0.22 -13.11 -3.14
CA LEU A 89 -0.29 -11.66 -2.86
C LEU A 89 -1.16 -11.36 -1.63
N ASN A 90 -0.77 -10.35 -0.85
CA ASN A 90 -1.57 -9.71 0.18
C ASN A 90 -1.96 -8.31 -0.26
N ILE A 91 -3.23 -7.95 -0.06
CA ILE A 91 -3.73 -6.58 -0.25
C ILE A 91 -4.01 -6.00 1.13
N LEU A 92 -3.30 -4.94 1.47
CA LEU A 92 -3.50 -4.17 2.68
C LEU A 92 -4.19 -2.85 2.31
N GLY A 93 -5.12 -2.40 3.14
CA GLY A 93 -5.91 -1.20 2.91
C GLY A 93 -5.95 -0.30 4.13
N TRP A 94 -5.93 1.00 3.90
CA TRP A 94 -6.03 2.02 4.94
C TRP A 94 -7.29 2.86 4.72
N ARG A 95 -8.05 3.05 5.79
CA ARG A 95 -9.26 3.88 5.81
C ARG A 95 -9.39 4.55 7.17
N ILE A 96 -9.46 5.87 7.18
CA ILE A 96 -9.90 6.61 8.37
C ILE A 96 -11.39 6.33 8.56
N ARG A 97 -11.76 5.78 9.72
CA ARG A 97 -13.15 5.80 10.17
C ARG A 97 -13.44 7.22 10.66
N LEU A 98 -14.18 7.98 9.86
CA LEU A 98 -14.94 9.14 10.34
C LEU A 98 -16.10 8.66 11.20
#